data_AF-A0A3C0DWP8-F1
#
_entry.id   AF-A0A3C0DWP8-F1
#
_cell.length_a   1.000
_cell.length_b   1.000
_cell.length_c   1.000
_cell.angle_alpha   90.00
_cell.angle_beta   90.00
_cell.angle_gamma   90.00
#
_symmetry.space_group_name_H-M   'P 1'
#
loop_
_entity.id
_entity.type
_entity.pdbx_description
1 polymer ?
#
loop_
_entity_poly.entity_id
_entity_poly.type
_entity_poly.pdbx_seq_one_letter_code
_entity_poly.pdbx_strand_id
1 'polypeptide(L)'
;MTKASLLLFAATCAASSLQAQIALDQQFDDWAAIPVVGLQESNAHARQAQVTSNSAWVFWRLGLEVEIALDETIVPHGLQLWVDNDANVNTGWLQPGIGVDVLFDFAEGEVKRYNATGIETVLGFNDVGFHVAPTYSGDDLEMAVDRDMAGIDGNAVRWQWVDTMHDEVLPANPELTPLSGTAPDYTPIPLERAAGTQLRTMWWNVNRRMDLTGAAAAMGRMVAAIQPDVIGLSEVDDVSAPYVKSLLESWLPGTTWNVVKDDYDLMVASTYPLGEDFPDVYRSFPVVVDTEALYGKPTLFTSSHLKCCGGATNEAKRQAEADEFMAFHRDAMQPGGELTMPEGSPFIFGGDLNMVGLGDPIVTLQTGDIHDEATYGTDFAPDWDDTGMLELPILQADRPMDYTWRNDNSDYAPGKLDYALVSDGVVQVLRSFGLQTQDMSGARLGDYGLLATDTWVASDHLPIVVDLALIGSQAMDSDLDGVPDAWDNCLDLTNPAQADFNSNGVGDACEDSDQDGLWDAEELNLGLDPTVQDSDGDGLTDGAEVELFGTDPLSADSDGDGIDDALELLFPPTSACPGDLNGDASVNVQDLLLLLGTF
;
A
#
# COMPACT_ATOMS: atom_id res chain seq x y z
N MET A 1 65.82 11.27 10.27
CA MET A 1 64.47 11.66 10.70
C MET A 1 63.76 12.30 9.52
N THR A 2 63.12 11.49 8.71
CA THR A 2 62.34 11.88 7.53
C THR A 2 60.90 11.48 7.82
N LYS A 3 60.02 12.48 7.97
CA LYS A 3 58.58 12.27 8.17
C LYS A 3 57.97 11.86 6.83
N ALA A 4 57.41 10.66 6.76
CA ALA A 4 56.52 10.24 5.68
C ALA A 4 55.09 10.70 6.06
N SER A 5 54.49 11.51 5.19
CA SER A 5 53.08 11.88 5.28
C SER A 5 52.25 10.75 4.68
N LEU A 6 51.40 10.13 5.49
CA LEU A 6 50.39 9.17 5.04
C LEU A 6 49.19 9.98 4.52
N LEU A 7 48.97 9.98 3.21
CA LEU A 7 47.74 10.50 2.61
C LEU A 7 46.61 9.51 2.91
N LEU A 8 45.64 9.94 3.73
CA LEU A 8 44.36 9.27 3.90
C LEU A 8 43.49 9.64 2.68
N PHE A 9 43.27 8.70 1.76
CA PHE A 9 42.21 8.83 0.76
C PHE A 9 40.88 8.60 1.49
N ALA A 10 40.16 9.68 1.78
CA ALA A 10 38.74 9.58 2.11
C ALA A 10 37.99 9.23 0.83
N ALA A 11 37.72 7.95 0.62
CA ALA A 11 36.70 7.54 -0.33
C ALA A 11 35.35 7.94 0.27
N THR A 12 34.80 9.08 -0.18
CA THR A 12 33.40 9.40 0.05
C THR A 12 32.58 8.35 -0.70
N CYS A 13 32.03 7.39 0.02
CA CYS A 13 30.94 6.57 -0.49
C CYS A 13 29.77 7.54 -0.68
N ALA A 14 29.57 8.03 -1.90
CA ALA A 14 28.33 8.67 -2.26
C ALA A 14 27.27 7.57 -2.18
N ALA A 15 26.46 7.58 -1.12
CA ALA A 15 25.20 6.86 -1.15
C ALA A 15 24.44 7.42 -2.34
N SER A 16 24.39 6.67 -3.44
CA SER A 16 23.38 6.90 -4.46
C SER A 16 22.05 6.67 -3.74
N SER A 17 21.34 7.75 -3.43
CA SER A 17 19.93 7.64 -3.09
C SER A 17 19.27 6.96 -4.29
N LEU A 18 18.92 5.68 -4.16
CA LEU A 18 18.01 5.05 -5.10
C LEU A 18 16.77 5.95 -5.13
N GLN A 19 16.44 6.47 -6.31
CA GLN A 19 15.24 7.26 -6.50
C GLN A 19 14.05 6.37 -6.12
N ALA A 20 13.19 6.84 -5.21
CA ALA A 20 11.95 6.14 -4.90
C ALA A 20 11.09 6.03 -6.17
N GLN A 21 10.33 4.96 -6.28
CA GLN A 21 9.36 4.82 -7.36
C GLN A 21 8.22 5.82 -7.13
N ILE A 22 7.82 6.52 -8.20
CA ILE A 22 6.66 7.40 -8.14
C ILE A 22 5.39 6.59 -8.00
N ALA A 23 4.55 6.96 -7.05
CA ALA A 23 3.20 6.45 -6.85
C ALA A 23 2.18 7.54 -7.13
N LEU A 24 1.10 7.19 -7.83
CA LEU A 24 -0.04 8.09 -8.02
C LEU A 24 -0.99 7.86 -6.85
N ASP A 25 -0.85 8.64 -5.78
CA ASP A 25 -1.63 8.55 -4.54
C ASP A 25 -1.94 9.91 -3.89
N GLN A 26 -1.61 11.02 -4.56
CA GLN A 26 -1.67 12.40 -4.07
C GLN A 26 -0.76 12.69 -2.87
N GLN A 27 0.25 11.84 -2.62
CA GLN A 27 1.25 12.06 -1.58
C GLN A 27 2.62 12.36 -2.20
N PHE A 28 2.96 13.65 -2.29
CA PHE A 28 4.09 14.08 -3.12
C PHE A 28 5.49 13.94 -2.49
N ASP A 29 5.67 13.09 -1.47
CA ASP A 29 6.94 12.92 -0.77
C ASP A 29 8.00 12.21 -1.65
N ASP A 30 7.57 11.30 -2.51
CA ASP A 30 8.38 10.58 -3.49
C ASP A 30 8.92 11.51 -4.62
N TRP A 31 8.30 12.67 -4.83
CA TRP A 31 8.76 13.72 -5.73
C TRP A 31 9.91 14.55 -5.16
N ALA A 32 10.21 14.48 -3.86
CA ALA A 32 11.15 15.38 -3.19
C ALA A 32 12.58 15.37 -3.78
N ALA A 33 13.00 14.25 -4.36
CA ALA A 33 14.31 14.12 -5.00
C ALA A 33 14.32 14.55 -6.48
N ILE A 34 13.16 14.80 -7.09
CA ILE A 34 13.03 15.12 -8.51
C ILE A 34 13.27 16.62 -8.72
N PRO A 35 14.10 17.05 -9.68
CA PRO A 35 14.34 18.46 -9.92
C PRO A 35 13.06 19.24 -10.25
N VAL A 36 12.82 20.32 -9.51
CA VAL A 36 11.70 21.23 -9.74
C VAL A 36 12.08 22.25 -10.83
N VAL A 37 11.20 22.37 -11.83
CA VAL A 37 11.28 23.39 -12.88
C VAL A 37 10.20 24.43 -12.64
N GLY A 38 10.60 25.70 -12.49
CA GLY A 38 9.70 26.81 -12.16
C GLY A 38 9.54 27.01 -10.65
N LEU A 39 9.78 28.24 -10.18
CA LEU A 39 9.60 28.63 -8.77
C LEU A 39 9.09 30.09 -8.58
N GLN A 40 8.75 30.79 -9.68
CA GLN A 40 8.06 32.08 -9.78
C GLN A 40 8.49 32.73 -11.11
N GLU A 41 7.67 32.58 -12.16
CA GLU A 41 7.57 33.60 -13.19
C GLU A 41 6.27 34.35 -12.90
N SER A 42 6.34 35.67 -12.73
CA SER A 42 5.17 36.48 -12.39
C SER A 42 4.05 36.23 -13.40
N ASN A 43 2.95 35.64 -12.90
CA ASN A 43 1.66 35.38 -13.54
C ASN A 43 1.43 33.97 -14.11
N ALA A 44 2.42 33.06 -14.13
CA ALA A 44 2.22 31.73 -14.70
C ALA A 44 1.19 30.87 -13.93
N HIS A 45 0.09 30.49 -14.60
CA HIS A 45 -0.93 29.56 -14.09
C HIS A 45 -0.34 28.19 -13.72
N ALA A 46 0.73 27.78 -14.39
CA ALA A 46 1.61 26.69 -13.98
C ALA A 46 2.80 27.25 -13.16
N ARG A 47 2.88 26.90 -11.88
CA ARG A 47 3.88 27.42 -10.94
C ARG A 47 5.16 26.61 -10.94
N GLN A 48 5.01 25.29 -10.93
CA GLN A 48 6.10 24.34 -10.86
C GLN A 48 5.74 23.07 -11.62
N ALA A 49 6.75 22.42 -12.18
CA ALA A 49 6.59 21.12 -12.79
C ALA A 49 7.81 20.25 -12.51
N GLN A 50 7.58 18.95 -12.39
CA GLN A 50 8.61 17.93 -12.24
C GLN A 50 8.33 16.81 -13.24
N VAL A 51 9.39 16.14 -13.69
CA VAL A 51 9.28 14.99 -14.58
C VAL A 51 10.27 13.92 -14.18
N THR A 52 9.82 12.67 -14.22
CA THR A 52 10.69 11.52 -14.13
C THR A 52 10.09 10.34 -14.88
N SER A 53 10.73 9.17 -14.83
CA SER A 53 10.26 7.99 -15.56
C SER A 53 10.85 6.72 -14.98
N ASN A 54 10.20 5.61 -15.33
CA ASN A 54 10.78 4.28 -15.26
C ASN A 54 10.75 3.63 -16.65
N SER A 55 11.00 2.33 -16.73
CA SER A 55 11.01 1.59 -17.99
C SER A 55 9.69 1.62 -18.76
N ALA A 56 8.55 1.76 -18.06
CA ALA A 56 7.22 1.69 -18.65
C ALA A 56 6.49 3.04 -18.67
N TRP A 57 6.78 3.96 -17.75
CA TRP A 57 5.99 5.16 -17.49
C TRP A 57 6.83 6.43 -17.51
N VAL A 58 6.24 7.52 -18.00
CA VAL A 58 6.69 8.89 -17.71
C VAL A 58 5.73 9.49 -16.70
N PHE A 59 6.30 10.05 -15.63
CA PHE A 59 5.55 10.70 -14.57
C PHE A 59 5.76 12.20 -14.65
N TRP A 60 4.67 12.94 -14.43
CA TRP A 60 4.66 14.39 -14.34
C TRP A 60 4.01 14.82 -13.02
N ARG A 61 4.57 15.82 -12.37
CA ARG A 61 3.85 16.60 -11.36
C ARG A 61 3.72 18.02 -11.84
N LEU A 62 2.55 18.62 -11.63
CA LEU A 62 2.24 19.97 -12.03
C LEU A 62 1.53 20.70 -10.89
N GLY A 63 2.20 21.71 -10.34
CA GLY A 63 1.60 22.64 -9.40
C GLY A 63 1.10 23.90 -10.13
N LEU A 64 -0.12 24.30 -9.83
CA LEU A 64 -0.88 25.37 -10.47
C LEU A 64 -1.19 26.49 -9.48
N GLU A 65 -1.62 27.65 -10.01
CA GLU A 65 -2.14 28.76 -9.20
C GLU A 65 -3.63 28.65 -8.90
N VAL A 66 -4.36 27.98 -9.79
CA VAL A 66 -5.79 27.75 -9.68
C VAL A 66 -6.03 26.27 -9.76
N GLU A 67 -7.06 25.84 -9.05
CA GLU A 67 -7.63 24.52 -9.20
C GLU A 67 -8.19 24.34 -10.63
N ILE A 68 -7.98 23.16 -11.21
CA ILE A 68 -8.58 22.74 -12.48
C ILE A 68 -9.12 21.33 -12.36
N ALA A 69 -10.15 20.99 -13.14
CA ALA A 69 -10.67 19.64 -13.29
C ALA A 69 -10.22 19.09 -14.65
N LEU A 70 -9.50 17.96 -14.69
CA LEU A 70 -9.05 17.33 -15.96
C LEU A 70 -10.05 16.33 -16.53
N ASP A 71 -11.06 15.99 -15.73
CA ASP A 71 -12.05 14.94 -15.95
C ASP A 71 -13.43 15.51 -16.34
N GLU A 72 -13.76 16.74 -15.93
CA GLU A 72 -14.98 17.44 -16.31
C GLU A 72 -14.74 18.90 -16.72
N THR A 73 -15.62 19.46 -17.55
CA THR A 73 -15.52 20.86 -18.00
C THR A 73 -16.07 21.88 -16.99
N ILE A 74 -16.17 21.52 -15.71
CA ILE A 74 -16.82 22.35 -14.68
C ILE A 74 -15.95 23.54 -14.27
N VAL A 75 -14.62 23.37 -14.30
CA VAL A 75 -13.64 24.44 -14.17
C VAL A 75 -12.92 24.58 -15.52
N PRO A 76 -13.34 25.52 -16.40
CA PRO A 76 -12.74 25.65 -17.72
C PRO A 76 -11.24 25.95 -17.64
N HIS A 77 -10.44 25.20 -18.40
CA HIS A 77 -9.00 25.38 -18.51
C HIS A 77 -8.56 25.21 -19.98
N GLY A 78 -7.36 25.69 -20.32
CA GLY A 78 -6.74 25.53 -21.64
C GLY A 78 -5.43 24.78 -21.58
N LEU A 79 -5.28 23.91 -20.57
CA LEU A 79 -4.02 23.24 -20.26
C LEU A 79 -3.65 22.21 -21.32
N GLN A 80 -2.39 22.25 -21.76
CA GLN A 80 -1.78 21.28 -22.65
C GLN A 80 -0.37 20.89 -22.18
N LEU A 81 0.06 19.68 -22.53
CA LEU A 81 1.45 19.24 -22.41
C LEU A 81 2.00 18.93 -23.80
N TRP A 82 3.07 19.62 -24.17
CA TRP A 82 3.79 19.41 -25.43
C TRP A 82 5.05 18.60 -25.17
N VAL A 83 5.29 17.56 -25.96
CA VAL A 83 6.44 16.66 -25.83
C VAL A 83 7.15 16.49 -27.18
N ASP A 84 8.46 16.71 -27.17
CA ASP A 84 9.42 16.37 -28.23
C ASP A 84 10.18 15.11 -27.76
N ASN A 85 9.93 13.99 -28.42
CA ASN A 85 10.43 12.67 -28.04
C ASN A 85 11.65 12.24 -28.89
N ASP A 86 11.86 12.83 -30.06
CA ASP A 86 13.01 12.50 -30.91
C ASP A 86 14.24 13.42 -30.68
N ALA A 87 14.10 14.36 -29.75
CA ALA A 87 15.07 15.39 -29.40
C ALA A 87 15.47 16.29 -30.59
N ASN A 88 14.63 16.42 -31.61
CA ASN A 88 14.85 17.24 -32.79
C ASN A 88 13.76 18.31 -32.94
N VAL A 89 14.12 19.54 -32.59
CA VAL A 89 13.24 20.73 -32.67
C VAL A 89 12.76 21.10 -34.09
N ASN A 90 13.15 20.35 -35.13
CA ASN A 90 12.75 20.58 -36.52
C ASN A 90 11.78 19.50 -37.06
N THR A 91 11.33 18.57 -36.22
CA THR A 91 10.34 17.55 -36.52
C THR A 91 9.06 17.79 -35.71
N GLY A 92 8.00 17.01 -35.99
CA GLY A 92 6.68 17.23 -35.40
C GLY A 92 6.03 18.56 -35.80
N TRP A 93 5.22 19.11 -34.89
CA TRP A 93 4.63 20.43 -35.00
C TRP A 93 5.57 21.51 -34.44
N LEU A 94 6.07 22.36 -35.33
CA LEU A 94 7.12 23.33 -35.00
C LEU A 94 6.58 24.48 -34.16
N GLN A 95 7.02 24.54 -32.90
CA GLN A 95 6.76 25.62 -31.97
C GLN A 95 8.06 26.32 -31.55
N PRO A 96 8.01 27.55 -31.03
CA PRO A 96 9.21 28.24 -30.57
C PRO A 96 9.96 27.44 -29.49
N GLY A 97 11.10 26.84 -29.86
CA GLY A 97 11.97 26.11 -28.93
C GLY A 97 11.66 24.62 -28.77
N ILE A 98 10.62 24.09 -29.41
CA ILE A 98 10.23 22.67 -29.32
C ILE A 98 9.57 22.17 -30.62
N GLY A 99 9.94 20.96 -31.05
CA GLY A 99 9.30 20.25 -32.17
C GLY A 99 8.32 19.23 -31.63
N VAL A 100 7.04 19.59 -31.50
CA VAL A 100 6.07 18.80 -30.73
C VAL A 100 5.71 17.53 -31.50
N ASP A 101 6.11 16.37 -30.98
CA ASP A 101 5.77 15.05 -31.50
C ASP A 101 4.47 14.52 -30.89
N VAL A 102 4.24 14.81 -29.62
CA VAL A 102 3.04 14.40 -28.88
C VAL A 102 2.49 15.61 -28.12
N LEU A 103 1.20 15.87 -28.27
CA LEU A 103 0.46 16.91 -27.57
C LEU A 103 -0.67 16.25 -26.79
N PHE A 104 -0.70 16.48 -25.48
CA PHE A 104 -1.83 16.16 -24.62
C PHE A 104 -2.70 17.41 -24.46
N ASP A 105 -3.95 17.32 -24.88
CA ASP A 105 -4.93 18.41 -24.92
C ASP A 105 -5.97 18.13 -23.85
N PHE A 106 -5.74 18.61 -22.63
CA PHE A 106 -6.53 18.18 -21.48
C PHE A 106 -7.96 18.69 -21.52
N ALA A 107 -8.18 19.88 -22.08
CA ALA A 107 -9.52 20.45 -22.21
C ALA A 107 -10.41 19.68 -23.21
N GLU A 108 -9.80 19.03 -24.20
CA GLU A 108 -10.50 18.27 -25.24
C GLU A 108 -10.49 16.75 -24.97
N GLY A 109 -9.71 16.27 -24.00
CA GLY A 109 -9.54 14.84 -23.73
C GLY A 109 -8.78 14.09 -24.84
N GLU A 110 -7.94 14.80 -25.60
CA GLU A 110 -7.28 14.27 -26.81
C GLU A 110 -5.76 14.21 -26.66
N VAL A 111 -5.16 13.20 -27.28
CA VAL A 111 -3.71 13.11 -27.48
C VAL A 111 -3.41 13.07 -28.99
N LYS A 112 -2.66 14.07 -29.45
CA LYS A 112 -2.32 14.26 -30.87
C LYS A 112 -0.88 13.88 -31.10
N ARG A 113 -0.64 12.95 -32.04
CA ARG A 113 0.71 12.66 -32.55
C ARG A 113 0.96 13.40 -33.84
N TYR A 114 2.14 13.97 -33.96
CA TYR A 114 2.57 14.72 -35.12
C TYR A 114 3.69 14.02 -35.88
N ASN A 115 3.69 14.22 -37.19
CA ASN A 115 4.83 13.94 -38.05
C ASN A 115 5.12 15.14 -38.95
N ALA A 116 6.07 14.98 -39.87
CA ALA A 116 6.51 16.06 -40.77
C ALA A 116 5.40 16.66 -41.67
N THR A 117 4.22 16.04 -41.75
CA THR A 117 3.10 16.50 -42.59
C THR A 117 1.91 17.06 -41.79
N GLY A 118 1.93 16.98 -40.46
CA GLY A 118 0.85 17.43 -39.58
C GLY A 118 0.44 16.36 -38.56
N ILE A 119 -0.82 16.39 -38.13
CA ILE A 119 -1.39 15.39 -37.22
C ILE A 119 -1.42 14.03 -37.93
N GLU A 120 -0.79 13.03 -37.32
CA GLU A 120 -0.81 11.65 -37.77
C GLU A 120 -1.99 10.89 -37.18
N THR A 121 -2.17 11.00 -35.85
CA THR A 121 -3.24 10.33 -35.11
C THR A 121 -3.80 11.24 -34.02
N VAL A 122 -5.09 11.08 -33.76
CA VAL A 122 -5.79 11.61 -32.57
C VAL A 122 -6.24 10.40 -31.76
N LEU A 123 -5.90 10.41 -30.48
CA LEU A 123 -6.09 9.32 -29.53
C LEU A 123 -6.83 9.86 -28.30
N GLY A 124 -7.51 9.01 -27.55
CA GLY A 124 -8.00 9.34 -26.21
C GLY A 124 -6.96 9.06 -25.13
N PHE A 125 -7.29 9.40 -23.88
CA PHE A 125 -6.40 9.12 -22.75
C PHE A 125 -6.19 7.62 -22.49
N ASN A 126 -7.22 6.80 -22.67
CA ASN A 126 -7.11 5.35 -22.54
C ASN A 126 -6.14 4.73 -23.58
N ASP A 127 -6.04 5.32 -24.77
CA ASP A 127 -5.17 4.81 -25.84
C ASP A 127 -3.67 5.00 -25.54
N VAL A 128 -3.33 5.87 -24.58
CA VAL A 128 -1.95 6.18 -24.20
C VAL A 128 -1.62 5.80 -22.75
N GLY A 129 -2.54 5.10 -22.07
CA GLY A 129 -2.38 4.74 -20.67
C GLY A 129 -2.22 5.98 -19.79
N PHE A 130 -3.02 7.03 -19.99
CA PHE A 130 -2.95 8.20 -19.12
C PHE A 130 -3.70 7.94 -17.81
N HIS A 131 -3.04 8.29 -16.69
CA HIS A 131 -3.60 8.26 -15.34
C HIS A 131 -3.29 9.58 -14.64
N VAL A 132 -4.17 9.99 -13.72
CA VAL A 132 -4.02 11.23 -12.95
C VAL A 132 -4.57 11.09 -11.53
N ALA A 133 -3.87 11.71 -10.59
CA ALA A 133 -4.30 11.89 -9.21
C ALA A 133 -4.12 13.37 -8.80
N PRO A 134 -5.14 14.01 -8.16
CA PRO A 134 -6.52 13.53 -8.02
C PRO A 134 -7.23 13.31 -9.36
N THR A 135 -8.32 12.54 -9.33
CA THR A 135 -9.26 12.44 -10.46
C THR A 135 -10.19 13.65 -10.55
N TYR A 136 -10.61 14.19 -9.40
CA TYR A 136 -11.35 15.45 -9.31
C TYR A 136 -10.42 16.67 -9.42
N SER A 137 -10.96 17.87 -9.27
CA SER A 137 -10.20 19.09 -9.41
C SER A 137 -9.14 19.28 -8.34
N GLY A 138 -8.00 19.84 -8.73
CA GLY A 138 -6.92 20.17 -7.82
C GLY A 138 -5.98 21.21 -8.41
N ASP A 139 -5.10 21.75 -7.57
CA ASP A 139 -4.03 22.68 -7.97
C ASP A 139 -2.63 22.04 -7.88
N ASP A 140 -2.49 20.80 -7.42
CA ASP A 140 -1.28 20.00 -7.51
C ASP A 140 -1.66 18.62 -8.04
N LEU A 141 -1.18 18.28 -9.23
CA LEU A 141 -1.57 17.10 -9.97
C LEU A 141 -0.35 16.23 -10.23
N GLU A 142 -0.50 14.93 -10.11
CA GLU A 142 0.46 13.97 -10.64
C GLU A 142 -0.16 13.07 -11.70
N MET A 143 0.61 12.79 -12.73
CA MET A 143 0.15 12.16 -13.95
C MET A 143 1.14 11.10 -14.39
N ALA A 144 0.64 9.99 -14.89
CA ALA A 144 1.44 8.95 -15.52
C ALA A 144 0.96 8.72 -16.95
N VAL A 145 1.91 8.48 -17.84
CA VAL A 145 1.67 8.11 -19.24
C VAL A 145 2.51 6.89 -19.57
N ASP A 146 1.88 5.86 -20.15
CA ASP A 146 2.60 4.68 -20.62
C ASP A 146 3.45 5.06 -21.84
N ARG A 147 4.76 4.77 -21.75
CA ARG A 147 5.76 5.17 -22.73
C ARG A 147 5.51 4.53 -24.09
N ASP A 148 5.28 3.22 -24.10
CA ASP A 148 5.09 2.46 -25.34
C ASP A 148 3.76 2.85 -25.98
N MET A 149 2.70 2.95 -25.18
CA MET A 149 1.37 3.32 -25.65
C MET A 149 1.34 4.76 -26.15
N ALA A 150 2.05 5.71 -25.53
CA ALA A 150 2.11 7.11 -25.96
C ALA A 150 3.07 7.38 -27.13
N GLY A 151 3.99 6.43 -27.42
CA GLY A 151 5.03 6.60 -28.43
C GLY A 151 6.21 7.45 -27.93
N ILE A 152 6.53 7.35 -26.64
CA ILE A 152 7.68 7.98 -25.98
C ILE A 152 8.79 6.94 -25.77
N ASP A 153 9.46 6.59 -26.87
CA ASP A 153 10.49 5.54 -26.96
C ASP A 153 11.93 6.06 -26.74
N GLY A 154 12.11 7.38 -26.63
CA GLY A 154 13.40 8.02 -26.42
C GLY A 154 13.98 7.80 -25.01
N ASN A 155 15.29 8.05 -24.87
CA ASN A 155 15.97 8.09 -23.57
C ASN A 155 15.90 9.48 -22.91
N ALA A 156 15.22 10.43 -23.54
CA ALA A 156 15.06 11.78 -23.05
C ALA A 156 13.92 12.47 -23.82
N VAL A 157 13.28 13.45 -23.18
CA VAL A 157 12.21 14.25 -23.79
C VAL A 157 12.47 15.74 -23.56
N ARG A 158 12.10 16.59 -24.50
CA ARG A 158 11.81 18.00 -24.19
C ARG A 158 10.32 18.13 -23.99
N TRP A 159 9.93 19.01 -23.08
CA TRP A 159 8.54 19.15 -22.69
C TRP A 159 8.20 20.57 -22.29
N GLN A 160 6.94 20.94 -22.44
CA GLN A 160 6.44 22.26 -22.08
C GLN A 160 4.95 22.17 -21.74
N TRP A 161 4.58 22.62 -20.54
CA TRP A 161 3.21 22.93 -20.19
C TRP A 161 2.78 24.23 -20.85
N VAL A 162 1.55 24.27 -21.35
CA VAL A 162 0.99 25.42 -22.04
C VAL A 162 -0.40 25.70 -21.53
N ASP A 163 -0.65 26.91 -21.05
CA ASP A 163 -1.99 27.43 -20.80
C ASP A 163 -2.42 28.28 -21.99
N THR A 164 -3.27 27.71 -22.83
CA THR A 164 -3.75 28.36 -24.06
C THR A 164 -4.76 29.49 -23.81
N MET A 165 -5.33 29.61 -22.61
CA MET A 165 -6.26 30.70 -22.27
C MET A 165 -5.52 31.96 -21.82
N HIS A 166 -4.32 31.80 -21.27
CA HIS A 166 -3.52 32.90 -20.72
C HIS A 166 -2.24 33.19 -21.53
N ASP A 167 -1.96 32.42 -22.58
CA ASP A 167 -0.74 32.51 -23.41
C ASP A 167 0.54 32.28 -22.59
N GLU A 168 0.51 31.32 -21.66
CA GLU A 168 1.60 31.03 -20.72
C GLU A 168 2.20 29.66 -20.94
N VAL A 169 3.51 29.53 -20.65
CA VAL A 169 4.25 28.29 -20.85
C VAL A 169 5.22 28.01 -19.71
N LEU A 170 5.42 26.74 -19.37
CA LEU A 170 6.38 26.29 -18.35
C LEU A 170 7.10 24.99 -18.78
N PRO A 171 8.44 24.96 -18.84
CA PRO A 171 9.37 26.09 -18.77
C PRO A 171 9.30 27.00 -20.01
N ALA A 172 9.69 28.27 -19.87
CA ALA A 172 9.81 29.18 -21.02
C ALA A 172 10.85 28.74 -22.06
N ASN A 173 11.89 28.01 -21.63
CA ASN A 173 12.91 27.43 -22.50
C ASN A 173 13.03 25.94 -22.19
N PRO A 174 12.37 25.05 -22.96
CA PRO A 174 12.37 23.63 -22.69
C PRO A 174 13.73 23.00 -22.99
N GLU A 175 14.32 22.38 -21.96
CA GLU A 175 15.57 21.63 -22.07
C GLU A 175 15.31 20.13 -22.14
N LEU A 176 16.30 19.38 -22.64
CA LEU A 176 16.18 17.93 -22.79
C LEU A 176 16.31 17.27 -21.41
N THR A 177 15.24 16.61 -20.97
CA THR A 177 15.18 15.89 -19.69
C THR A 177 15.45 14.40 -19.92
N PRO A 178 16.51 13.82 -19.32
CA PRO A 178 16.76 12.39 -19.41
C PRO A 178 15.60 11.57 -18.84
N LEU A 179 15.19 10.54 -19.56
CA LEU A 179 14.29 9.51 -19.05
C LEU A 179 15.12 8.37 -18.47
N SER A 180 14.80 7.97 -17.25
CA SER A 180 15.40 6.86 -16.55
C SER A 180 14.68 5.56 -16.92
N GLY A 181 15.43 4.50 -17.19
CA GLY A 181 14.90 3.13 -17.18
C GLY A 181 15.03 2.47 -15.80
N THR A 182 15.65 3.16 -14.84
CA THR A 182 15.95 2.65 -13.51
C THR A 182 15.06 3.33 -12.48
N ALA A 183 14.00 2.64 -12.09
CA ALA A 183 13.32 2.83 -10.81
C ALA A 183 13.37 1.48 -10.08
N PRO A 184 13.36 1.45 -8.75
CA PRO A 184 13.11 0.20 -8.04
C PRO A 184 11.78 -0.39 -8.53
N ASP A 185 11.72 -1.71 -8.67
CA ASP A 185 10.47 -2.39 -8.99
C ASP A 185 9.46 -2.11 -7.88
N TYR A 186 8.18 -1.92 -8.27
CA TYR A 186 7.10 -1.84 -7.30
C TYR A 186 7.06 -3.12 -6.50
N THR A 187 7.15 -3.00 -5.19
CA THR A 187 7.01 -4.15 -4.30
C THR A 187 5.52 -4.43 -4.16
N PRO A 188 5.01 -5.56 -4.69
CA PRO A 188 3.59 -5.84 -4.63
C PRO A 188 3.12 -5.94 -3.17
N ILE A 189 1.95 -5.38 -2.90
CA ILE A 189 1.27 -5.46 -1.62
C ILE A 189 0.74 -6.91 -1.44
N PRO A 190 1.08 -7.60 -0.33
CA PRO A 190 0.51 -8.93 -0.03
C PRO A 190 -1.00 -8.84 0.22
N LEU A 191 -1.77 -9.83 -0.27
CA LEU A 191 -3.22 -9.88 -0.05
C LEU A 191 -3.59 -10.47 1.32
N GLU A 192 -2.64 -11.13 1.99
CA GLU A 192 -2.79 -11.60 3.36
C GLU A 192 -3.06 -10.42 4.31
N ARG A 193 -3.61 -10.72 5.49
CA ARG A 193 -3.77 -9.73 6.57
C ARG A 193 -2.43 -9.14 6.95
N ALA A 194 -2.38 -7.82 7.13
CA ALA A 194 -1.23 -7.20 7.77
C ALA A 194 -1.07 -7.77 9.18
N ALA A 195 0.18 -7.82 9.66
CA ALA A 195 0.42 -8.19 11.05
C ALA A 195 -0.37 -7.23 11.97
N GLY A 196 -1.08 -7.78 12.94
CA GLY A 196 -1.92 -7.01 13.86
C GLY A 196 -3.33 -6.63 13.36
N THR A 197 -3.76 -7.04 12.15
CA THR A 197 -5.12 -6.76 11.67
C THR A 197 -6.18 -7.35 12.60
N GLN A 198 -7.02 -6.49 13.18
CA GLN A 198 -8.18 -6.88 13.99
C GLN A 198 -9.48 -6.84 13.19
N LEU A 199 -9.58 -5.91 12.22
CA LEU A 199 -10.72 -5.77 11.32
C LEU A 199 -10.23 -5.50 9.90
N ARG A 200 -10.67 -6.31 8.94
CA ARG A 200 -10.46 -6.06 7.50
C ARG A 200 -11.76 -5.60 6.87
N THR A 201 -11.78 -4.39 6.36
CA THR A 201 -12.93 -3.84 5.63
C THR A 201 -12.69 -3.84 4.13
N MET A 202 -13.77 -3.86 3.36
CA MET A 202 -13.74 -3.80 1.91
C MET A 202 -14.91 -2.97 1.38
N TRP A 203 -14.69 -2.22 0.31
CA TRP A 203 -15.78 -1.59 -0.44
C TRP A 203 -15.71 -1.99 -1.90
N TRP A 204 -16.88 -2.19 -2.51
CA TRP A 204 -16.94 -2.58 -3.91
C TRP A 204 -18.24 -2.19 -4.60
N ASN A 205 -18.14 -1.35 -5.64
CA ASN A 205 -19.19 -1.23 -6.65
C ASN A 205 -19.17 -2.46 -7.56
N VAL A 206 -20.28 -3.21 -7.58
CA VAL A 206 -20.38 -4.48 -8.33
C VAL A 206 -21.11 -4.36 -9.68
N ASN A 207 -21.47 -3.14 -10.09
CA ASN A 207 -22.06 -2.80 -11.39
C ASN A 207 -23.29 -3.66 -11.78
N ARG A 208 -24.12 -4.06 -10.80
CA ARG A 208 -25.28 -4.95 -11.02
C ARG A 208 -24.92 -6.27 -11.72
N ARG A 209 -23.74 -6.83 -11.38
CA ARG A 209 -23.22 -8.05 -12.02
C ARG A 209 -23.25 -9.26 -11.09
N MET A 210 -23.62 -9.09 -9.83
CA MET A 210 -23.49 -10.14 -8.82
C MET A 210 -24.34 -11.38 -9.13
N ASP A 211 -25.40 -11.26 -9.93
CA ASP A 211 -26.23 -12.38 -10.38
C ASP A 211 -25.72 -13.06 -11.67
N LEU A 212 -24.73 -12.48 -12.34
CA LEU A 212 -24.12 -13.03 -13.55
C LEU A 212 -23.11 -14.12 -13.18
N THR A 213 -23.33 -15.35 -13.65
CA THR A 213 -22.52 -16.53 -13.25
C THR A 213 -21.01 -16.33 -13.39
N GLY A 214 -20.55 -15.65 -14.46
CA GLY A 214 -19.12 -15.38 -14.67
C GLY A 214 -18.56 -14.35 -13.68
N ALA A 215 -19.28 -13.26 -13.45
CA ALA A 215 -18.90 -12.21 -12.52
C ALA A 215 -18.94 -12.72 -11.07
N ALA A 216 -20.02 -13.39 -10.67
CA ALA A 216 -20.15 -14.00 -9.35
C ALA A 216 -19.00 -15.01 -9.05
N ALA A 217 -18.55 -15.76 -10.06
CA ALA A 217 -17.42 -16.67 -9.88
C ALA A 217 -16.08 -15.94 -9.71
N ALA A 218 -15.88 -14.82 -10.41
CA ALA A 218 -14.70 -13.97 -10.25
C ALA A 218 -14.72 -13.27 -8.88
N MET A 219 -15.85 -12.68 -8.50
CA MET A 219 -16.11 -12.10 -7.18
C MET A 219 -15.80 -13.11 -6.07
N GLY A 220 -16.28 -14.35 -6.19
CA GLY A 220 -16.01 -15.39 -5.21
C GLY A 220 -14.52 -15.73 -5.04
N ARG A 221 -13.73 -15.75 -6.13
CA ARG A 221 -12.27 -15.93 -6.03
C ARG A 221 -11.60 -14.73 -5.34
N MET A 222 -11.99 -13.53 -5.70
CA MET A 222 -11.45 -12.30 -5.13
C MET A 222 -11.77 -12.18 -3.63
N VAL A 223 -13.02 -12.40 -3.24
CA VAL A 223 -13.44 -12.41 -1.83
C VAL A 223 -12.74 -13.54 -1.05
N ALA A 224 -12.53 -14.71 -1.65
CA ALA A 224 -11.79 -15.80 -1.02
C ALA A 224 -10.29 -15.48 -0.81
N ALA A 225 -9.68 -14.70 -1.70
CA ALA A 225 -8.30 -14.23 -1.56
C ALA A 225 -8.17 -13.09 -0.55
N ILE A 226 -9.11 -12.14 -0.55
CA ILE A 226 -9.11 -10.96 0.34
C ILE A 226 -9.53 -11.33 1.77
N GLN A 227 -10.52 -12.21 1.93
CA GLN A 227 -11.09 -12.60 3.23
C GLN A 227 -11.51 -11.41 4.11
N PRO A 228 -12.40 -10.51 3.65
CA PRO A 228 -12.85 -9.36 4.43
C PRO A 228 -13.80 -9.76 5.57
N ASP A 229 -13.89 -8.92 6.61
CA ASP A 229 -14.83 -9.07 7.72
C ASP A 229 -16.09 -8.23 7.53
N VAL A 230 -15.95 -7.03 6.97
CA VAL A 230 -17.04 -6.09 6.68
C VAL A 230 -16.92 -5.62 5.24
N ILE A 231 -18.02 -5.66 4.48
CA ILE A 231 -18.06 -5.27 3.08
C ILE A 231 -19.17 -4.23 2.88
N GLY A 232 -18.80 -3.05 2.36
CA GLY A 232 -19.73 -2.10 1.75
C GLY A 232 -19.90 -2.41 0.27
N LEU A 233 -21.14 -2.55 -0.20
CA LEU A 233 -21.45 -2.83 -1.60
C LEU A 233 -22.32 -1.73 -2.18
N SER A 234 -22.02 -1.31 -3.40
CA SER A 234 -22.85 -0.42 -4.21
C SER A 234 -23.24 -1.06 -5.54
N GLU A 235 -24.28 -0.52 -6.17
CA GLU A 235 -24.92 -1.06 -7.38
C GLU A 235 -25.45 -2.50 -7.19
N VAL A 236 -26.11 -2.71 -6.06
CA VAL A 236 -26.74 -3.98 -5.68
C VAL A 236 -28.27 -3.89 -5.66
N ASP A 237 -28.88 -2.93 -6.37
CA ASP A 237 -30.34 -2.76 -6.43
C ASP A 237 -31.07 -3.99 -7.02
N ASP A 238 -30.40 -4.75 -7.86
CA ASP A 238 -30.89 -5.95 -8.58
C ASP A 238 -30.85 -7.24 -7.75
N VAL A 239 -30.16 -7.25 -6.60
CA VAL A 239 -30.03 -8.41 -5.71
C VAL A 239 -30.60 -8.16 -4.31
N SER A 240 -30.86 -9.23 -3.55
CA SER A 240 -31.42 -9.15 -2.20
C SER A 240 -30.39 -9.49 -1.12
N ALA A 241 -30.51 -8.92 0.08
CA ALA A 241 -29.61 -9.24 1.19
C ALA A 241 -29.51 -10.76 1.50
N PRO A 242 -30.59 -11.56 1.49
CA PRO A 242 -30.48 -13.02 1.66
C PRO A 242 -29.71 -13.71 0.53
N TYR A 243 -29.78 -13.18 -0.70
CA TYR A 243 -29.02 -13.70 -1.84
C TYR A 243 -27.52 -13.44 -1.65
N VAL A 244 -27.14 -12.20 -1.34
CA VAL A 244 -25.74 -11.81 -1.09
C VAL A 244 -25.18 -12.59 0.10
N LYS A 245 -25.93 -12.70 1.19
CA LYS A 245 -25.56 -13.55 2.34
C LYS A 245 -25.24 -14.99 1.90
N SER A 246 -26.12 -15.60 1.11
CA SER A 246 -25.92 -16.98 0.64
C SER A 246 -24.69 -17.13 -0.26
N LEU A 247 -24.38 -16.10 -1.07
CA LEU A 247 -23.17 -16.07 -1.88
C LEU A 247 -21.91 -15.96 -1.01
N LEU A 248 -21.86 -15.01 -0.08
CA LEU A 248 -20.71 -14.82 0.80
C LEU A 248 -20.41 -16.06 1.65
N GLU A 249 -21.43 -16.72 2.20
CA GLU A 249 -21.28 -17.98 2.93
C GLU A 249 -20.82 -19.14 2.01
N SER A 250 -21.10 -19.06 0.70
CA SER A 250 -20.60 -20.03 -0.28
C SER A 250 -19.15 -19.77 -0.72
N TRP A 251 -18.74 -18.50 -0.77
CA TRP A 251 -17.39 -18.07 -1.15
C TRP A 251 -16.40 -18.20 0.02
N LEU A 252 -16.88 -18.04 1.25
CA LEU A 252 -16.12 -18.20 2.50
C LEU A 252 -16.81 -19.25 3.41
N PRO A 253 -16.65 -20.56 3.12
CA PRO A 253 -17.28 -21.61 3.91
C PRO A 253 -16.81 -21.59 5.37
N GLY A 254 -17.77 -21.67 6.31
CA GLY A 254 -17.50 -21.66 7.75
C GLY A 254 -17.67 -20.28 8.39
N THR A 255 -17.79 -19.22 7.59
CA THR A 255 -18.10 -17.87 8.06
C THR A 255 -19.61 -17.64 8.00
N THR A 256 -20.18 -17.02 9.04
CA THR A 256 -21.59 -16.60 9.05
C THR A 256 -21.68 -15.11 8.74
N TRP A 257 -22.56 -14.73 7.82
CA TRP A 257 -22.71 -13.34 7.39
C TRP A 257 -24.05 -12.73 7.82
N ASN A 258 -24.02 -11.47 8.22
CA ASN A 258 -25.18 -10.60 8.40
C ASN A 258 -25.16 -9.58 7.25
N VAL A 259 -26.31 -9.34 6.63
CA VAL A 259 -26.41 -8.43 5.48
C VAL A 259 -27.67 -7.58 5.63
N VAL A 260 -27.50 -6.27 5.57
CA VAL A 260 -28.57 -5.28 5.49
C VAL A 260 -28.47 -4.53 4.18
N LYS A 261 -29.61 -4.05 3.68
CA LYS A 261 -29.73 -3.31 2.41
C LYS A 261 -30.49 -2.03 2.69
N ASP A 262 -30.07 -0.95 2.04
CA ASP A 262 -30.87 0.27 1.98
C ASP A 262 -32.10 0.09 1.07
N ASP A 263 -32.85 1.18 0.89
CA ASP A 263 -34.02 1.22 0.01
C ASP A 263 -33.66 1.45 -1.48
N TYR A 264 -32.38 1.56 -1.80
CA TYR A 264 -31.89 1.93 -3.12
C TYR A 264 -30.85 0.94 -3.65
N ASP A 265 -29.56 1.23 -3.54
CA ASP A 265 -28.49 0.52 -4.24
C ASP A 265 -27.28 0.15 -3.36
N LEU A 266 -27.42 0.18 -2.03
CA LEU A 266 -26.35 -0.07 -1.06
C LEU A 266 -26.62 -1.28 -0.16
N MET A 267 -25.54 -1.99 0.23
CA MET A 267 -25.58 -3.00 1.28
C MET A 267 -24.36 -2.90 2.18
N VAL A 268 -24.55 -3.31 3.44
CA VAL A 268 -23.45 -3.64 4.35
C VAL A 268 -23.55 -5.11 4.72
N ALA A 269 -22.47 -5.85 4.48
CA ALA A 269 -22.32 -7.24 4.90
C ALA A 269 -21.24 -7.33 5.99
N SER A 270 -21.48 -8.09 7.06
CA SER A 270 -20.51 -8.24 8.15
C SER A 270 -20.52 -9.65 8.72
N THR A 271 -19.35 -10.15 9.10
CA THR A 271 -19.20 -11.36 9.92
C THR A 271 -19.59 -11.14 11.38
N TYR A 272 -19.65 -9.88 11.81
CA TYR A 272 -20.13 -9.45 13.12
C TYR A 272 -21.64 -9.15 13.07
N PRO A 273 -22.34 -9.20 14.22
CA PRO A 273 -23.73 -8.76 14.29
C PRO A 273 -23.88 -7.31 13.81
N LEU A 274 -25.00 -7.02 13.16
CA LEU A 274 -25.37 -5.67 12.72
C LEU A 274 -26.45 -5.12 13.65
N GLY A 275 -26.26 -3.88 14.09
CA GLY A 275 -27.15 -3.12 14.96
C GLY A 275 -28.12 -2.26 14.17
N GLU A 276 -28.24 -1.00 14.57
CA GLU A 276 -29.08 -0.01 13.89
C GLU A 276 -28.48 0.37 12.53
N ASP A 277 -29.34 0.54 11.54
CA ASP A 277 -29.01 0.98 10.19
C ASP A 277 -29.80 2.24 9.82
N PHE A 278 -29.24 3.06 8.94
CA PHE A 278 -29.77 4.38 8.60
C PHE A 278 -29.97 4.52 7.09
N PRO A 279 -30.94 3.79 6.50
CA PRO A 279 -31.17 3.76 5.04
C PRO A 279 -31.70 5.08 4.47
N ASP A 280 -32.16 6.00 5.33
CA ASP A 280 -32.69 7.31 4.93
C ASP A 280 -31.59 8.36 4.71
N VAL A 281 -30.35 8.11 5.14
CA VAL A 281 -29.20 8.96 4.76
C VAL A 281 -28.95 8.74 3.27
N TYR A 282 -29.16 9.77 2.45
CA TYR A 282 -29.25 9.55 1.02
C TYR A 282 -27.88 9.21 0.42
N ARG A 283 -27.81 8.09 -0.32
CA ARG A 283 -26.59 7.63 -1.03
C ARG A 283 -25.36 7.34 -0.15
N SER A 284 -25.53 7.37 1.16
CA SER A 284 -24.58 6.88 2.16
C SER A 284 -25.37 6.02 3.13
N PHE A 285 -24.94 4.79 3.40
CA PHE A 285 -25.68 3.83 4.23
C PHE A 285 -24.90 3.49 5.51
N PRO A 286 -25.03 4.30 6.58
CA PRO A 286 -24.41 4.03 7.86
C PRO A 286 -25.07 2.84 8.55
N VAL A 287 -24.24 1.93 9.07
CA VAL A 287 -24.67 0.74 9.81
C VAL A 287 -23.75 0.54 11.01
N VAL A 288 -24.35 0.34 12.18
CA VAL A 288 -23.61 0.00 13.40
C VAL A 288 -23.20 -1.47 13.33
N VAL A 289 -21.90 -1.75 13.32
CA VAL A 289 -21.32 -3.09 13.40
C VAL A 289 -20.94 -3.38 14.85
N ASP A 290 -21.40 -4.51 15.39
CA ASP A 290 -21.10 -4.94 16.76
C ASP A 290 -19.66 -5.49 16.85
N THR A 291 -18.70 -4.57 16.95
CA THR A 291 -17.29 -4.83 17.18
C THR A 291 -16.93 -4.80 18.67
N GLU A 292 -17.89 -4.90 19.59
CA GLU A 292 -17.65 -4.77 21.04
C GLU A 292 -16.64 -5.82 21.53
N ALA A 293 -16.69 -7.04 20.97
CA ALA A 293 -15.75 -8.10 21.31
C ALA A 293 -14.32 -7.84 20.82
N LEU A 294 -14.14 -7.01 19.78
CA LEU A 294 -12.83 -6.64 19.22
C LEU A 294 -12.28 -5.38 19.89
N TYR A 295 -13.10 -4.33 19.96
CA TYR A 295 -12.67 -2.97 20.30
C TYR A 295 -13.21 -2.48 21.66
N GLY A 296 -14.06 -3.26 22.32
CA GLY A 296 -14.80 -2.81 23.50
C GLY A 296 -15.83 -1.72 23.20
N LYS A 297 -16.08 -1.47 21.90
CA LYS A 297 -17.03 -0.48 21.36
C LYS A 297 -17.58 -0.93 20.01
N PRO A 298 -18.79 -0.48 19.63
CA PRO A 298 -19.31 -0.67 18.28
C PRO A 298 -18.56 0.21 17.28
N THR A 299 -18.63 -0.15 16.00
CA THR A 299 -18.06 0.60 14.88
C THR A 299 -19.19 1.14 14.01
N LEU A 300 -19.14 2.40 13.61
CA LEU A 300 -20.03 2.91 12.55
C LEU A 300 -19.35 2.68 11.21
N PHE A 301 -19.92 1.80 10.39
CA PHE A 301 -19.42 1.49 9.06
C PHE A 301 -20.41 2.02 8.01
N THR A 302 -19.91 2.73 7.01
CA THR A 302 -20.75 3.30 5.95
C THR A 302 -20.36 2.71 4.59
N SER A 303 -21.37 2.25 3.85
CA SER A 303 -21.26 2.00 2.41
C SER A 303 -21.86 3.16 1.65
N SER A 304 -21.15 3.76 0.70
CA SER A 304 -21.61 4.94 -0.02
C SER A 304 -21.57 4.74 -1.53
N HIS A 305 -22.46 5.43 -2.21
CA HIS A 305 -22.48 5.56 -3.67
C HIS A 305 -22.95 6.97 -4.00
N LEU A 306 -22.07 7.97 -3.96
CA LEU A 306 -22.48 9.37 -4.16
C LEU A 306 -22.82 9.67 -5.62
N LYS A 307 -23.37 10.86 -5.87
CA LYS A 307 -23.84 11.23 -7.21
C LYS A 307 -22.72 11.17 -8.23
N CYS A 308 -22.95 10.37 -9.27
CA CYS A 308 -22.05 10.25 -10.42
C CYS A 308 -21.90 11.57 -11.21
N CYS A 309 -21.02 11.55 -12.20
CA CYS A 309 -20.64 12.64 -13.09
C CYS A 309 -21.80 13.31 -13.86
N GLY A 310 -21.52 14.45 -14.50
CA GLY A 310 -22.44 15.09 -15.45
C GLY A 310 -22.67 16.57 -15.23
N GLY A 311 -21.64 17.30 -14.78
CA GLY A 311 -21.63 18.74 -14.66
C GLY A 311 -22.37 19.31 -13.45
N ALA A 312 -22.50 20.63 -13.42
CA ALA A 312 -22.81 21.41 -12.21
C ALA A 312 -24.07 20.99 -11.42
N THR A 313 -25.07 20.37 -12.06
CA THR A 313 -26.26 19.88 -11.34
C THR A 313 -26.00 18.61 -10.55
N ASN A 314 -25.18 17.70 -11.08
CA ASN A 314 -24.82 16.49 -10.37
C ASN A 314 -23.73 16.78 -9.33
N GLU A 315 -22.81 17.71 -9.63
CA GLU A 315 -21.85 18.23 -8.66
C GLU A 315 -22.54 18.78 -7.40
N ALA A 316 -23.50 19.70 -7.57
CA ALA A 316 -24.23 20.27 -6.45
C ALA A 316 -25.02 19.22 -5.64
N LYS A 317 -25.40 18.10 -6.24
CA LYS A 317 -26.02 16.98 -5.51
C LYS A 317 -25.00 16.18 -4.73
N ARG A 318 -23.83 15.91 -5.31
CA ARG A 318 -22.74 15.22 -4.61
C ARG A 318 -22.30 16.02 -3.37
N GLN A 319 -22.16 17.33 -3.50
CA GLN A 319 -21.88 18.20 -2.35
C GLN A 319 -22.98 18.12 -1.30
N ALA A 320 -24.26 18.20 -1.70
CA ALA A 320 -25.37 18.12 -0.76
C ALA A 320 -25.45 16.76 -0.04
N GLU A 321 -25.05 15.67 -0.70
CA GLU A 321 -24.97 14.32 -0.13
C GLU A 321 -23.79 14.21 0.87
N ALA A 322 -22.65 14.86 0.60
CA ALA A 322 -21.54 14.97 1.55
C ALA A 322 -21.91 15.79 2.79
N ASP A 323 -22.58 16.94 2.60
CA ASP A 323 -23.08 17.78 3.69
C ASP A 323 -24.10 17.02 4.57
N GLU A 324 -25.03 16.28 3.95
CA GLU A 324 -26.02 15.47 4.67
C GLU A 324 -25.35 14.38 5.51
N PHE A 325 -24.38 13.65 4.95
CA PHE A 325 -23.65 12.64 5.70
C PHE A 325 -22.86 13.25 6.86
N MET A 326 -22.17 14.38 6.66
CA MET A 326 -21.43 15.05 7.74
C MET A 326 -22.35 15.58 8.85
N ALA A 327 -23.58 16.00 8.51
CA ALA A 327 -24.59 16.33 9.51
C ALA A 327 -24.99 15.11 10.35
N PHE A 328 -25.24 13.97 9.70
CA PHE A 328 -25.50 12.71 10.38
C PHE A 328 -24.33 12.28 11.28
N HIS A 329 -23.10 12.39 10.77
CA HIS A 329 -21.89 12.01 11.49
C HIS A 329 -21.66 12.86 12.74
N ARG A 330 -21.84 14.19 12.64
CA ARG A 330 -21.83 15.11 13.79
C ARG A 330 -22.84 14.72 14.85
N ASP A 331 -24.05 14.38 14.41
CA ASP A 331 -25.13 13.96 15.31
C ASP A 331 -24.81 12.62 15.97
N ALA A 332 -24.16 11.68 15.26
CA ALA A 332 -23.70 10.42 15.84
C ALA A 332 -22.63 10.60 16.92
N MET A 333 -21.83 11.66 16.87
CA MET A 333 -20.80 12.00 17.87
C MET A 333 -21.36 12.64 19.14
N GLN A 334 -22.62 13.11 19.13
CA GLN A 334 -23.18 13.92 20.22
C GLN A 334 -24.55 13.40 20.67
N PRO A 335 -24.89 13.47 21.97
CA PRO A 335 -26.23 13.10 22.41
C PRO A 335 -27.29 14.03 21.81
N GLY A 336 -28.31 13.46 21.15
CA GLY A 336 -29.49 14.20 20.68
C GLY A 336 -29.86 13.99 19.21
N GLY A 337 -29.03 13.30 18.43
CA GLY A 337 -29.32 12.85 17.07
C GLY A 337 -30.16 11.56 17.00
N GLU A 338 -30.30 11.02 15.77
CA GLU A 338 -30.94 9.72 15.53
C GLU A 338 -30.09 8.55 16.05
N LEU A 339 -28.76 8.72 16.04
CA LEU A 339 -27.76 7.82 16.61
C LEU A 339 -26.94 8.57 17.66
N THR A 340 -26.43 7.86 18.66
CA THR A 340 -25.37 8.38 19.53
C THR A 340 -24.37 7.26 19.79
N MET A 341 -23.20 7.38 19.17
CA MET A 341 -22.11 6.44 19.31
C MET A 341 -21.33 6.72 20.60
N PRO A 342 -20.86 5.69 21.33
CA PRO A 342 -19.96 5.90 22.46
C PRO A 342 -18.70 6.67 22.02
N GLU A 343 -18.26 7.64 22.82
CA GLU A 343 -17.03 8.40 22.55
C GLU A 343 -15.85 7.46 22.29
N GLY A 344 -15.07 7.72 21.24
CA GLY A 344 -13.95 6.88 20.80
C GLY A 344 -14.36 5.56 20.15
N SER A 345 -15.58 5.47 19.60
CA SER A 345 -16.00 4.40 18.69
C SER A 345 -15.39 4.64 17.30
N PRO A 346 -14.89 3.61 16.60
CA PRO A 346 -14.38 3.78 15.25
C PRO A 346 -15.46 4.24 14.28
N PHE A 347 -15.12 5.23 13.45
CA PHE A 347 -15.89 5.61 12.28
C PHE A 347 -15.12 5.24 11.02
N ILE A 348 -15.78 4.49 10.15
CA ILE A 348 -15.20 3.96 8.94
C ILE A 348 -16.17 4.26 7.80
N PHE A 349 -15.80 5.19 6.94
CA PHE A 349 -16.61 5.63 5.80
C PHE A 349 -15.94 5.22 4.50
N GLY A 350 -16.72 4.77 3.51
CA GLY A 350 -16.18 4.52 2.19
C GLY A 350 -17.20 4.06 1.18
N GLY A 351 -16.74 3.81 -0.04
CA GLY A 351 -17.55 3.38 -1.16
C GLY A 351 -17.24 4.16 -2.43
N ASP A 352 -18.12 4.06 -3.41
CA ASP A 352 -18.01 4.76 -4.68
C ASP A 352 -18.47 6.22 -4.51
N LEU A 353 -17.53 7.10 -4.22
CA LEU A 353 -17.83 8.50 -3.98
C LEU A 353 -17.94 9.30 -5.28
N ASN A 354 -17.63 8.71 -6.43
CA ASN A 354 -17.64 9.40 -7.72
C ASN A 354 -16.92 10.76 -7.66
N MET A 355 -15.71 10.82 -7.09
CA MET A 355 -14.97 12.07 -6.97
C MET A 355 -14.41 12.48 -8.33
N VAL A 356 -15.21 13.31 -9.00
CA VAL A 356 -15.00 13.90 -10.33
C VAL A 356 -15.47 15.35 -10.28
N GLY A 357 -15.01 16.24 -11.15
CA GLY A 357 -15.42 17.64 -11.09
C GLY A 357 -14.79 18.36 -9.90
N LEU A 358 -15.57 18.90 -8.96
CA LEU A 358 -15.02 19.70 -7.84
C LEU A 358 -14.53 18.83 -6.68
N GLY A 359 -13.45 19.27 -6.02
CA GLY A 359 -12.89 18.62 -4.82
C GLY A 359 -13.62 18.92 -3.50
N ASP A 360 -14.56 19.87 -3.49
CA ASP A 360 -15.29 20.28 -2.29
C ASP A 360 -15.95 19.10 -1.53
N PRO A 361 -16.59 18.10 -2.18
CA PRO A 361 -17.27 17.03 -1.46
C PRO A 361 -16.32 16.16 -0.62
N ILE A 362 -15.11 15.84 -1.12
CA ILE A 362 -14.13 15.07 -0.33
C ILE A 362 -13.57 15.90 0.82
N VAL A 363 -13.37 17.22 0.60
CA VAL A 363 -12.92 18.15 1.66
C VAL A 363 -13.96 18.23 2.78
N THR A 364 -15.26 18.31 2.46
CA THR A 364 -16.33 18.26 3.45
C THR A 364 -16.27 16.95 4.25
N LEU A 365 -16.12 15.80 3.57
CA LEU A 365 -16.07 14.49 4.23
C LEU A 365 -14.82 14.31 5.12
N GLN A 366 -13.70 14.91 4.76
CA GLN A 366 -12.46 14.87 5.54
C GLN A 366 -12.51 15.82 6.74
N THR A 367 -12.99 17.05 6.54
CA THR A 367 -12.79 18.14 7.51
C THR A 367 -14.02 18.45 8.35
N GLY A 368 -15.21 18.04 7.91
CA GLY A 368 -16.47 18.45 8.52
C GLY A 368 -16.85 19.90 8.23
N ASP A 369 -16.21 20.55 7.26
CA ASP A 369 -16.59 21.87 6.70
C ASP A 369 -17.84 21.70 5.81
N ILE A 370 -19.01 22.06 6.36
CA ILE A 370 -20.31 21.81 5.73
C ILE A 370 -20.68 23.01 4.85
N HIS A 371 -20.90 22.78 3.56
CA HIS A 371 -21.15 23.88 2.62
C HIS A 371 -22.53 24.54 2.83
N ASP A 372 -23.60 23.76 3.00
CA ASP A 372 -24.94 24.27 3.33
C ASP A 372 -25.26 24.16 4.81
N GLU A 373 -24.56 24.95 5.64
CA GLU A 373 -24.80 25.00 7.09
C GLU A 373 -26.25 25.40 7.45
N ALA A 374 -26.95 26.09 6.57
CA ALA A 374 -28.33 26.51 6.81
C ALA A 374 -29.30 25.31 6.83
N THR A 375 -29.01 24.29 6.02
CA THR A 375 -29.79 23.05 5.95
C THR A 375 -29.22 21.96 6.86
N TYR A 376 -27.89 21.81 6.89
CA TYR A 376 -27.20 20.66 7.48
C TYR A 376 -26.47 20.96 8.81
N GLY A 377 -26.55 22.20 9.30
CA GLY A 377 -25.96 22.60 10.57
C GLY A 377 -24.48 22.97 10.45
N THR A 378 -23.89 23.39 11.57
CA THR A 378 -22.54 23.97 11.59
C THR A 378 -21.43 22.94 11.43
N ASP A 379 -20.27 23.43 11.03
CA ASP A 379 -19.01 22.68 10.99
C ASP A 379 -18.66 22.03 12.33
N PHE A 380 -17.85 20.98 12.26
CA PHE A 380 -17.32 20.24 13.38
C PHE A 380 -16.08 19.46 12.97
N ALA A 381 -15.30 18.97 13.94
CA ALA A 381 -14.23 18.02 13.66
C ALA A 381 -14.83 16.59 13.62
N PRO A 382 -14.70 15.86 12.50
CA PRO A 382 -15.31 14.54 12.36
C PRO A 382 -14.56 13.40 13.05
N ASP A 383 -13.40 13.65 13.66
CA ASP A 383 -12.71 12.70 14.53
C ASP A 383 -12.74 13.11 16.01
N TRP A 384 -12.59 12.13 16.90
CA TRP A 384 -12.69 12.23 18.36
C TRP A 384 -11.53 12.99 19.02
N ASP A 385 -10.41 13.16 18.34
CA ASP A 385 -9.24 13.91 18.80
C ASP A 385 -9.20 15.35 18.26
N ASP A 386 -10.36 15.85 17.81
CA ASP A 386 -10.58 17.18 17.24
C ASP A 386 -9.86 17.41 15.88
N THR A 387 -9.55 16.34 15.13
CA THR A 387 -9.04 16.42 13.75
C THR A 387 -10.09 16.03 12.70
N GLY A 388 -9.70 16.13 11.43
CA GLY A 388 -10.44 15.56 10.31
C GLY A 388 -10.30 14.05 10.24
N MET A 389 -11.15 13.39 9.43
CA MET A 389 -10.97 11.99 9.07
C MET A 389 -9.81 11.84 8.10
N LEU A 390 -9.03 10.77 8.27
CA LEU A 390 -7.94 10.40 7.38
C LEU A 390 -8.50 9.72 6.13
N GLU A 391 -8.28 10.32 4.97
CA GLU A 391 -8.47 9.67 3.68
C GLU A 391 -7.27 8.80 3.33
N LEU A 392 -7.54 7.58 2.84
CA LEU A 392 -6.49 6.58 2.66
C LEU A 392 -5.91 6.61 1.24
N PRO A 393 -4.58 6.52 1.09
CA PRO A 393 -3.98 6.16 -0.18
C PRO A 393 -4.36 4.71 -0.49
N ILE A 394 -4.87 4.46 -1.70
CA ILE A 394 -5.33 3.12 -2.11
C ILE A 394 -4.62 2.75 -3.40
N LEU A 395 -3.34 2.44 -3.29
CA LEU A 395 -2.57 1.93 -4.41
C LEU A 395 -3.02 0.52 -4.78
N GLN A 396 -2.92 0.18 -6.06
CA GLN A 396 -3.17 -1.16 -6.55
C GLN A 396 -2.14 -2.14 -6.02
N ALA A 397 -2.57 -3.36 -5.69
CA ALA A 397 -1.70 -4.35 -5.06
C ALA A 397 -0.43 -4.69 -5.85
N ASP A 398 -0.44 -4.56 -7.17
CA ASP A 398 0.71 -4.89 -8.04
C ASP A 398 1.17 -3.69 -8.89
N ARG A 399 0.63 -2.47 -8.65
CA ARG A 399 1.05 -1.25 -9.34
C ARG A 399 0.97 0.00 -8.46
N PRO A 400 1.87 0.98 -8.62
CA PRO A 400 1.85 2.24 -7.88
C PRO A 400 0.86 3.25 -8.49
N MET A 401 -0.40 2.83 -8.66
CA MET A 401 -1.50 3.64 -9.20
C MET A 401 -2.73 3.50 -8.28
N ASP A 402 -3.53 4.55 -8.11
CA ASP A 402 -4.67 4.58 -7.19
C ASP A 402 -6.05 4.51 -7.86
N TYR A 403 -6.13 4.41 -9.19
CA TYR A 403 -7.44 4.33 -9.84
C TYR A 403 -8.20 3.08 -9.41
N THR A 404 -9.49 3.26 -9.16
CA THR A 404 -10.41 2.21 -8.71
C THR A 404 -11.51 1.95 -9.71
N TRP A 405 -11.72 2.85 -10.67
CA TRP A 405 -12.63 2.68 -11.79
C TRP A 405 -11.88 2.68 -13.12
N ARG A 406 -12.26 1.78 -14.03
CA ARG A 406 -11.68 1.72 -15.38
C ARG A 406 -12.66 1.18 -16.40
N ASN A 407 -12.78 1.91 -17.51
CA ASN A 407 -13.44 1.43 -18.72
C ASN A 407 -12.63 1.84 -19.96
N ASP A 408 -11.96 0.86 -20.58
CA ASP A 408 -11.11 1.09 -21.76
C ASP A 408 -11.85 1.63 -23.00
N ASN A 409 -13.19 1.58 -23.00
CA ASN A 409 -14.02 2.13 -24.08
C ASN A 409 -14.63 3.50 -23.71
N SER A 410 -14.23 4.06 -22.57
CA SER A 410 -14.64 5.39 -22.12
C SER A 410 -13.78 6.47 -22.76
N ASP A 411 -14.35 7.67 -22.92
CA ASP A 411 -13.59 8.88 -23.23
C ASP A 411 -12.85 9.41 -21.99
N TYR A 412 -13.28 9.02 -20.79
CA TYR A 412 -12.62 9.33 -19.53
C TYR A 412 -11.48 8.36 -19.23
N ALA A 413 -10.38 8.90 -18.70
CA ALA A 413 -9.27 8.13 -18.17
C ALA A 413 -9.71 7.31 -16.93
N PRO A 414 -8.98 6.23 -16.58
CA PRO A 414 -9.23 5.50 -15.34
C PRO A 414 -8.96 6.42 -14.14
N GLY A 415 -9.85 6.40 -13.15
CA GLY A 415 -9.82 7.33 -12.03
C GLY A 415 -10.08 6.66 -10.68
N LYS A 416 -9.67 7.34 -9.60
CA LYS A 416 -9.99 6.94 -8.22
C LYS A 416 -11.39 7.46 -7.91
N LEU A 417 -12.37 6.55 -7.90
CA LEU A 417 -13.77 6.86 -7.57
C LEU A 417 -14.18 6.27 -6.22
N ASP A 418 -13.46 5.24 -5.76
CA ASP A 418 -13.72 4.53 -4.53
C ASP A 418 -12.72 4.98 -3.46
N TYR A 419 -13.25 5.43 -2.32
CA TYR A 419 -12.45 5.99 -1.24
C TYR A 419 -12.77 5.32 0.09
N ALA A 420 -11.82 5.40 1.01
CA ALA A 420 -12.01 5.04 2.41
C ALA A 420 -11.47 6.18 3.28
N LEU A 421 -12.26 6.56 4.28
CA LEU A 421 -11.94 7.55 5.30
C LEU A 421 -12.14 6.90 6.67
N VAL A 422 -11.23 7.17 7.60
CA VAL A 422 -11.26 6.59 8.94
C VAL A 422 -11.00 7.64 10.01
N SER A 423 -11.56 7.41 11.19
CA SER A 423 -11.21 8.12 12.42
C SER A 423 -9.83 7.65 12.93
N ASP A 424 -8.73 8.24 12.44
CA ASP A 424 -7.36 7.83 12.77
C ASP A 424 -6.90 8.28 14.18
N GLY A 425 -7.69 9.08 14.88
CA GLY A 425 -7.58 9.26 16.34
C GLY A 425 -8.00 8.01 17.14
N VAL A 426 -8.70 7.07 16.51
CA VAL A 426 -9.23 5.84 17.13
C VAL A 426 -8.65 4.56 16.54
N VAL A 427 -8.47 4.49 15.22
CA VAL A 427 -7.95 3.30 14.54
C VAL A 427 -6.61 3.55 13.86
N GLN A 428 -5.73 2.58 13.94
CA GLN A 428 -4.51 2.54 13.16
C GLN A 428 -4.79 1.81 11.84
N VAL A 429 -4.37 2.42 10.74
CA VAL A 429 -4.35 1.81 9.41
C VAL A 429 -3.06 1.01 9.26
N LEU A 430 -3.19 -0.31 9.10
CA LEU A 430 -2.04 -1.21 8.94
C LEU A 430 -1.70 -1.44 7.47
N ARG A 431 -2.72 -1.40 6.61
CA ARG A 431 -2.58 -1.57 5.16
C ARG A 431 -3.85 -1.09 4.45
N SER A 432 -3.69 -0.51 3.27
CA SER A 432 -4.77 -0.23 2.32
C SER A 432 -4.32 -0.59 0.91
N PHE A 433 -5.22 -1.15 0.10
CA PHE A 433 -4.92 -1.46 -1.31
C PHE A 433 -6.18 -1.64 -2.16
N GLY A 434 -6.06 -1.42 -3.46
CA GLY A 434 -7.02 -1.85 -4.49
C GLY A 434 -6.58 -3.15 -5.15
N LEU A 435 -7.49 -4.10 -5.39
CA LEU A 435 -7.12 -5.34 -6.09
C LEU A 435 -7.29 -5.18 -7.60
N GLN A 436 -6.18 -5.18 -8.36
CA GLN A 436 -6.16 -5.27 -9.82
C GLN A 436 -5.48 -6.57 -10.30
N THR A 437 -6.28 -7.58 -10.70
CA THR A 437 -5.73 -8.90 -11.05
C THR A 437 -5.01 -8.92 -12.40
N GLN A 438 -5.32 -7.99 -13.31
CA GLN A 438 -4.72 -7.95 -14.65
C GLN A 438 -3.19 -7.75 -14.59
N ASP A 439 -2.71 -7.11 -13.53
CA ASP A 439 -1.29 -6.72 -13.40
C ASP A 439 -0.49 -7.67 -12.54
N MET A 440 -1.16 -8.61 -11.88
CA MET A 440 -0.52 -9.61 -11.06
C MET A 440 0.28 -10.60 -11.92
N SER A 441 1.46 -10.98 -11.44
CA SER A 441 2.24 -12.04 -12.07
C SER A 441 1.50 -13.38 -12.05
N GLY A 442 1.79 -14.25 -13.02
CA GLY A 442 1.19 -15.58 -13.08
C GLY A 442 1.46 -16.45 -11.84
N ALA A 443 2.58 -16.23 -11.13
CA ALA A 443 2.89 -16.91 -9.88
C ALA A 443 1.95 -16.44 -8.75
N ARG A 444 1.86 -15.11 -8.53
CA ARG A 444 0.97 -14.51 -7.52
C ARG A 444 -0.50 -14.86 -7.75
N LEU A 445 -0.95 -14.84 -9.01
CA LEU A 445 -2.29 -15.30 -9.36
C LEU A 445 -2.52 -16.76 -8.93
N GLY A 446 -1.52 -17.63 -9.14
CA GLY A 446 -1.55 -19.02 -8.70
C GLY A 446 -1.60 -19.18 -7.18
N ASP A 447 -0.81 -18.39 -6.45
CA ASP A 447 -0.72 -18.44 -4.98
C ASP A 447 -2.06 -18.08 -4.32
N TYR A 448 -2.78 -17.09 -4.86
CA TYR A 448 -4.09 -16.66 -4.36
C TYR A 448 -5.29 -17.35 -5.03
N GLY A 449 -5.06 -18.23 -6.02
CA GLY A 449 -6.14 -18.86 -6.77
C GLY A 449 -6.97 -17.90 -7.63
N LEU A 450 -6.38 -16.80 -8.08
CA LEU A 450 -6.99 -15.75 -8.89
C LEU A 450 -6.73 -15.97 -10.39
N LEU A 451 -7.53 -15.35 -11.24
CA LEU A 451 -7.29 -15.23 -12.69
C LEU A 451 -7.01 -13.76 -13.04
N ALA A 452 -6.15 -13.53 -14.03
CA ALA A 452 -5.84 -12.18 -14.50
C ALA A 452 -7.08 -11.37 -14.92
N THR A 453 -8.13 -12.07 -15.37
CA THR A 453 -9.40 -11.46 -15.82
C THR A 453 -10.41 -11.20 -14.71
N ASP A 454 -10.13 -11.57 -13.47
CA ASP A 454 -11.15 -11.59 -12.41
C ASP A 454 -11.74 -10.20 -12.16
N THR A 455 -10.92 -9.17 -12.02
CA THR A 455 -11.40 -7.79 -11.83
C THR A 455 -12.28 -7.34 -12.99
N TRP A 456 -11.81 -7.46 -14.22
CA TRP A 456 -12.55 -7.05 -15.43
C TRP A 456 -13.86 -7.82 -15.66
N VAL A 457 -13.91 -9.11 -15.27
CA VAL A 457 -15.13 -9.91 -15.40
C VAL A 457 -16.15 -9.55 -14.32
N ALA A 458 -15.65 -9.26 -13.11
CA ALA A 458 -16.44 -8.94 -11.93
C ALA A 458 -17.12 -7.58 -12.05
N SER A 459 -16.36 -6.50 -12.25
CA SER A 459 -16.85 -5.12 -12.28
C SER A 459 -15.89 -4.20 -13.05
N ASP A 460 -16.35 -3.02 -13.44
CA ASP A 460 -15.50 -1.91 -13.88
C ASP A 460 -14.89 -1.13 -12.70
N HIS A 461 -15.33 -1.42 -11.48
CA HIS A 461 -14.67 -0.99 -10.24
C HIS A 461 -13.82 -2.11 -9.62
N LEU A 462 -12.70 -1.71 -9.03
CA LEU A 462 -11.81 -2.55 -8.24
C LEU A 462 -12.28 -2.53 -6.78
N PRO A 463 -12.23 -3.66 -6.07
CA PRO A 463 -12.49 -3.63 -4.64
C PRO A 463 -11.32 -2.95 -3.92
N ILE A 464 -11.65 -2.09 -2.98
CA ILE A 464 -10.68 -1.46 -2.08
C ILE A 464 -10.73 -2.15 -0.72
N VAL A 465 -9.58 -2.36 -0.10
CA VAL A 465 -9.42 -3.15 1.14
C VAL A 465 -8.61 -2.36 2.14
N VAL A 466 -9.01 -2.40 3.41
CA VAL A 466 -8.31 -1.73 4.51
C VAL A 466 -8.18 -2.66 5.72
N ASP A 467 -6.97 -2.78 6.23
CA ASP A 467 -6.63 -3.49 7.46
C ASP A 467 -6.51 -2.51 8.62
N LEU A 468 -7.29 -2.73 9.67
CA LEU A 468 -7.42 -1.83 10.81
C LEU A 468 -7.15 -2.56 12.14
N ALA A 469 -6.66 -1.78 13.10
CA ALA A 469 -6.60 -2.14 14.52
C ALA A 469 -6.96 -0.92 15.38
N LEU A 470 -7.48 -1.13 16.58
CA LEU A 470 -7.79 -0.02 17.48
C LEU A 470 -6.49 0.56 18.08
N ILE A 471 -6.36 1.89 18.14
CA ILE A 471 -5.19 2.54 18.76
C ILE A 471 -5.18 2.24 20.25
N GLY A 472 -4.01 1.83 20.74
CA GLY A 472 -3.87 1.37 22.13
C GLY A 472 -4.48 -0.01 22.42
N SER A 473 -5.05 -0.68 21.42
CA SER A 473 -5.43 -2.10 21.50
C SER A 473 -4.31 -3.05 21.05
N GLN A 474 -3.17 -2.51 20.61
CA GLN A 474 -1.97 -3.30 20.39
C GLN A 474 -1.63 -3.96 21.73
N ALA A 475 -1.96 -5.24 21.86
CA ALA A 475 -1.18 -6.10 22.73
C ALA A 475 0.26 -5.91 22.26
N MET A 476 1.14 -5.49 23.16
CA MET A 476 2.57 -5.35 22.85
C MET A 476 3.02 -6.62 22.11
N ASP A 477 3.83 -6.46 21.10
CA ASP A 477 4.51 -7.53 20.37
C ASP A 477 5.96 -7.05 20.30
N SER A 478 6.70 -7.40 21.35
CA SER A 478 7.99 -6.79 21.70
C SER A 478 9.11 -7.23 20.74
N ASP A 479 8.97 -8.38 20.10
CA ASP A 479 9.95 -8.95 19.17
C ASP A 479 9.49 -8.93 17.69
N LEU A 480 8.24 -8.54 17.42
CA LEU A 480 7.63 -8.35 16.10
C LEU A 480 7.51 -9.64 15.28
N ASP A 481 7.24 -10.76 15.95
CA ASP A 481 7.12 -12.06 15.32
C ASP A 481 5.67 -12.42 14.88
N GLY A 482 4.70 -11.57 15.27
CA GLY A 482 3.27 -11.75 14.97
C GLY A 482 2.48 -12.44 16.07
N VAL A 483 3.10 -12.78 17.20
CA VAL A 483 2.48 -13.27 18.43
C VAL A 483 2.52 -12.15 19.48
N PRO A 484 1.37 -11.69 20.00
CA PRO A 484 1.39 -10.66 21.02
C PRO A 484 2.01 -11.14 22.35
N ASP A 485 2.71 -10.27 23.08
CA ASP A 485 3.37 -10.46 24.39
C ASP A 485 2.50 -11.23 25.41
N ALA A 486 1.18 -11.05 25.36
CA ALA A 486 0.26 -11.72 26.27
C ALA A 486 0.14 -13.24 26.01
N TRP A 487 0.54 -13.69 24.82
CA TRP A 487 0.46 -15.05 24.30
C TRP A 487 1.80 -15.56 23.78
N ASP A 488 2.85 -14.76 23.91
CA ASP A 488 4.20 -15.09 23.48
C ASP A 488 5.00 -15.74 24.62
N ASN A 489 5.48 -16.96 24.38
CA ASN A 489 6.33 -17.71 25.30
C ASN A 489 7.83 -17.34 25.19
N CYS A 490 8.21 -16.43 24.28
CA CYS A 490 9.54 -15.82 24.14
C CYS A 490 9.52 -14.31 23.82
N LEU A 491 8.96 -13.50 24.72
CA LEU A 491 8.76 -12.03 24.62
C LEU A 491 9.78 -11.17 23.84
N ASP A 492 11.06 -11.50 23.86
CA ASP A 492 12.13 -10.67 23.28
C ASP A 492 12.84 -11.39 22.10
N LEU A 493 12.32 -12.54 21.64
CA LEU A 493 12.98 -13.39 20.65
C LEU A 493 11.98 -14.09 19.74
N THR A 494 11.99 -13.69 18.47
CA THR A 494 11.04 -14.14 17.45
C THR A 494 10.89 -15.66 17.39
N ASN A 495 9.68 -16.15 17.63
CA ASN A 495 9.33 -17.56 17.57
C ASN A 495 7.83 -17.78 17.20
N PRO A 496 7.39 -17.47 15.96
CA PRO A 496 5.97 -17.45 15.60
C PRO A 496 5.24 -18.80 15.76
N ALA A 497 5.99 -19.90 15.84
CA ALA A 497 5.47 -21.25 16.04
C ALA A 497 5.16 -21.59 17.51
N GLN A 498 5.65 -20.80 18.47
CA GLN A 498 5.38 -20.91 19.91
C GLN A 498 5.59 -22.34 20.43
N ALA A 499 6.70 -22.96 20.01
CA ALA A 499 7.08 -24.30 20.45
C ALA A 499 7.47 -24.27 21.94
N ASP A 500 7.02 -25.29 22.68
CA ASP A 500 7.23 -25.47 24.13
C ASP A 500 7.14 -26.97 24.42
N PHE A 501 8.28 -27.67 24.36
CA PHE A 501 8.36 -29.13 24.42
C PHE A 501 7.91 -29.68 25.78
N ASN A 502 8.13 -28.90 26.85
CA ASN A 502 7.89 -29.31 28.24
C ASN A 502 6.56 -28.73 28.81
N SER A 503 5.90 -27.86 28.05
CA SER A 503 4.64 -27.19 28.38
C SER A 503 4.68 -26.36 29.67
N ASN A 504 5.82 -25.72 29.97
CA ASN A 504 5.98 -24.92 31.18
C ASN A 504 5.62 -23.42 30.98
N GLY A 505 5.39 -22.99 29.74
CA GLY A 505 5.05 -21.63 29.37
C GLY A 505 6.23 -20.73 28.96
N VAL A 506 7.45 -21.26 28.90
CA VAL A 506 8.64 -20.65 28.27
C VAL A 506 8.89 -21.40 26.97
N GLY A 507 9.20 -20.69 25.88
CA GLY A 507 9.36 -21.33 24.57
C GLY A 507 10.73 -21.95 24.35
N ASP A 508 10.78 -22.98 23.50
CA ASP A 508 12.01 -23.72 23.15
C ASP A 508 13.11 -22.78 22.59
N ALA A 509 12.71 -21.66 21.98
CA ALA A 509 13.63 -20.69 21.40
C ALA A 509 14.41 -19.88 22.47
N CYS A 510 13.89 -19.80 23.69
CA CYS A 510 14.42 -18.95 24.76
C CYS A 510 14.60 -19.68 26.10
N GLU A 511 14.47 -21.02 26.10
CA GLU A 511 14.77 -21.90 27.25
C GLU A 511 15.99 -22.78 26.94
N ASP A 512 16.84 -22.95 27.95
CA ASP A 512 17.94 -23.92 28.02
C ASP A 512 17.64 -24.75 29.29
N SER A 513 16.96 -25.87 29.09
CA SER A 513 16.27 -26.64 30.12
C SER A 513 17.23 -27.36 31.05
N ASP A 514 18.40 -27.78 30.57
CA ASP A 514 19.42 -28.47 31.36
C ASP A 514 20.65 -27.63 31.71
N GLN A 515 20.74 -26.40 31.18
CA GLN A 515 21.74 -25.38 31.50
C GLN A 515 23.15 -25.75 31.07
N ASP A 516 23.28 -26.37 29.91
CA ASP A 516 24.55 -26.80 29.35
C ASP A 516 25.17 -25.78 28.37
N GLY A 517 24.38 -24.77 27.96
CA GLY A 517 24.77 -23.70 27.05
C GLY A 517 24.21 -23.80 25.63
N LEU A 518 23.36 -24.78 25.32
CA LEU A 518 22.63 -24.92 24.06
C LEU A 518 21.12 -24.66 24.29
N TRP A 519 20.44 -23.96 23.38
CA TRP A 519 18.99 -23.72 23.55
C TRP A 519 18.16 -24.96 23.17
N ASP A 520 17.01 -25.16 23.82
CA ASP A 520 16.16 -26.34 23.61
C ASP A 520 15.74 -26.52 22.13
N ALA A 521 15.48 -25.41 21.42
CA ALA A 521 15.17 -25.41 20.00
C ALA A 521 16.33 -25.90 19.13
N GLU A 522 17.58 -25.64 19.52
CA GLU A 522 18.78 -26.08 18.80
C GLU A 522 19.01 -27.58 19.04
N GLU A 523 18.87 -28.03 20.28
CA GLU A 523 18.94 -29.45 20.64
C GLU A 523 17.92 -30.30 19.90
N LEU A 524 16.65 -29.87 19.86
CA LEU A 524 15.59 -30.55 19.12
C LEU A 524 15.88 -30.63 17.61
N ASN A 525 16.55 -29.63 17.05
CA ASN A 525 16.98 -29.62 15.64
C ASN A 525 18.16 -30.56 15.37
N LEU A 526 19.05 -30.75 16.36
CA LEU A 526 20.16 -31.71 16.31
C LEU A 526 19.74 -33.14 16.68
N GLY A 527 18.55 -33.31 17.26
CA GLY A 527 18.03 -34.61 17.70
C GLY A 527 18.55 -35.05 19.08
N LEU A 528 18.99 -34.09 19.88
CA LEU A 528 19.42 -34.25 21.27
C LEU A 528 18.19 -34.25 22.21
N ASP A 529 18.40 -34.58 23.48
CA ASP A 529 17.36 -34.53 24.52
C ASP A 529 17.59 -33.26 25.38
N PRO A 530 16.72 -32.23 25.31
CA PRO A 530 16.88 -30.95 26.04
C PRO A 530 16.93 -31.03 27.57
N THR A 531 16.99 -32.23 28.12
CA THR A 531 17.05 -32.47 29.55
C THR A 531 18.32 -33.21 29.97
N VAL A 532 19.28 -33.37 29.05
CA VAL A 532 20.50 -34.18 29.22
C VAL A 532 21.73 -33.40 28.73
N GLN A 533 22.48 -32.84 29.69
CA GLN A 533 23.65 -31.98 29.39
C GLN A 533 24.76 -32.62 28.55
N ASP A 534 24.79 -33.96 28.44
CA ASP A 534 25.89 -34.74 27.87
C ASP A 534 25.26 -36.00 27.25
N SER A 535 24.94 -35.89 25.97
CA SER A 535 24.11 -36.85 25.23
C SER A 535 24.81 -38.20 24.99
N ASP A 536 26.13 -38.20 24.82
CA ASP A 536 26.90 -39.42 24.57
C ASP A 536 27.66 -39.94 25.81
N GLY A 537 27.77 -39.13 26.86
CA GLY A 537 28.31 -39.49 28.16
C GLY A 537 29.84 -39.47 28.24
N ASP A 538 30.53 -38.77 27.35
CA ASP A 538 32.00 -38.72 27.31
C ASP A 538 32.60 -37.72 28.33
N GLY A 539 31.78 -36.79 28.83
CA GLY A 539 32.12 -35.79 29.83
C GLY A 539 32.30 -34.36 29.30
N LEU A 540 32.08 -34.10 28.01
CA LEU A 540 31.74 -32.78 27.48
C LEU A 540 30.23 -32.57 27.52
N THR A 541 29.81 -31.30 27.57
CA THR A 541 28.39 -30.99 27.44
C THR A 541 28.04 -30.72 26.00
N ASP A 542 26.81 -31.02 25.57
CA ASP A 542 26.37 -30.85 24.18
C ASP A 542 26.61 -29.40 23.71
N GLY A 543 26.28 -28.43 24.55
CA GLY A 543 26.58 -27.01 24.30
C GLY A 543 28.07 -26.71 24.18
N ALA A 544 28.95 -27.36 24.94
CA ALA A 544 30.40 -27.16 24.81
C ALA A 544 30.94 -27.76 23.50
N GLU A 545 30.42 -28.92 23.10
CA GLU A 545 30.78 -29.57 21.86
C GLU A 545 30.38 -28.74 20.64
N VAL A 546 29.14 -28.24 20.61
CA VAL A 546 28.62 -27.44 19.49
C VAL A 546 29.27 -26.04 19.45
N GLU A 547 29.31 -25.32 20.57
CA GLU A 547 29.72 -23.90 20.58
C GLU A 547 31.23 -23.68 20.73
N LEU A 548 31.97 -24.62 21.34
CA LEU A 548 33.39 -24.41 21.67
C LEU A 548 34.34 -25.32 20.91
N PHE A 549 34.01 -26.61 20.73
CA PHE A 549 34.95 -27.60 20.24
C PHE A 549 34.69 -28.06 18.79
N GLY A 550 33.45 -27.96 18.32
CA GLY A 550 33.04 -28.43 17.00
C GLY A 550 33.05 -29.96 16.86
N THR A 551 32.82 -30.68 17.96
CA THR A 551 32.66 -32.14 18.02
C THR A 551 31.19 -32.53 17.83
N ASP A 552 30.90 -33.81 17.62
CA ASP A 552 29.56 -34.37 17.44
C ASP A 552 28.99 -34.84 18.79
N PRO A 553 28.00 -34.14 19.38
CA PRO A 553 27.47 -34.45 20.72
C PRO A 553 26.74 -35.80 20.84
N LEU A 554 26.60 -36.53 19.73
CA LEU A 554 26.07 -37.89 19.69
C LEU A 554 27.17 -38.96 19.59
N SER A 555 28.45 -38.57 19.65
CA SER A 555 29.58 -39.43 19.38
C SER A 555 30.79 -39.11 20.25
N ALA A 556 30.96 -39.92 21.31
CA ALA A 556 32.04 -39.75 22.29
C ALA A 556 33.47 -39.66 21.71
N ASP A 557 33.68 -40.10 20.48
CA ASP A 557 34.93 -40.02 19.72
C ASP A 557 34.57 -39.54 18.30
N SER A 558 34.53 -38.22 18.09
CA SER A 558 34.01 -37.59 16.88
C SER A 558 34.85 -37.87 15.64
N ASP A 559 36.17 -38.02 15.79
CA ASP A 559 37.09 -38.25 14.69
C ASP A 559 37.44 -39.73 14.46
N GLY A 560 37.08 -40.59 15.42
CA GLY A 560 37.19 -42.03 15.36
C GLY A 560 38.60 -42.56 15.60
N ASP A 561 39.47 -41.81 16.29
CA ASP A 561 40.85 -42.20 16.57
C ASP A 561 41.00 -43.15 17.78
N GLY A 562 39.93 -43.31 18.56
CA GLY A 562 39.83 -44.18 19.73
C GLY A 562 40.08 -43.49 21.07
N ILE A 563 40.09 -42.15 21.12
CA ILE A 563 40.16 -41.34 22.32
C ILE A 563 38.90 -40.48 22.39
N ASP A 564 38.23 -40.50 23.55
CA ASP A 564 37.01 -39.71 23.72
C ASP A 564 37.33 -38.19 23.64
N ASP A 565 36.44 -37.37 23.07
CA ASP A 565 36.65 -35.94 22.79
C ASP A 565 37.00 -35.17 24.09
N ALA A 566 36.29 -35.46 25.19
CA ALA A 566 36.61 -34.93 26.53
C ALA A 566 38.04 -35.26 26.98
N LEU A 567 38.54 -36.44 26.62
CA LEU A 567 39.86 -36.94 27.01
C LEU A 567 40.97 -36.32 26.15
N GLU A 568 40.69 -35.94 24.91
CA GLU A 568 41.63 -35.22 24.05
C GLU A 568 42.04 -33.86 24.64
N LEU A 569 41.12 -33.19 25.34
CA LEU A 569 41.43 -31.96 26.09
C LEU A 569 42.44 -32.19 27.22
N LEU A 570 42.50 -33.41 27.77
CA LEU A 570 43.41 -33.80 28.84
C LEU A 570 44.71 -34.43 28.31
N PHE A 571 44.65 -35.08 27.16
CA PHE A 571 45.75 -35.84 26.55
C PHE A 571 45.70 -35.74 25.01
N PRO A 572 46.04 -34.59 24.40
CA PRO A 572 45.92 -34.42 22.95
C PRO A 572 46.74 -35.49 22.22
N PRO A 573 46.13 -36.33 21.38
CA PRO A 573 46.83 -37.39 20.70
C PRO A 573 47.72 -36.82 19.58
N THR A 574 49.02 -36.94 19.81
CA THR A 574 50.09 -36.89 18.80
C THR A 574 50.63 -35.54 18.30
N SER A 575 50.49 -34.45 19.06
CA SER A 575 51.50 -33.38 19.06
C SER A 575 52.03 -33.15 20.47
N ALA A 576 53.35 -33.11 20.62
CA ALA A 576 54.02 -33.19 21.93
C ALA A 576 53.86 -31.93 22.82
N CYS A 577 52.92 -31.02 22.50
CA CYS A 577 52.71 -29.75 23.18
C CYS A 577 51.24 -29.28 23.02
N PRO A 578 50.40 -29.36 24.06
CA PRO A 578 49.12 -28.64 24.07
C PRO A 578 49.35 -27.14 23.82
N GLY A 579 48.71 -26.56 22.80
CA GLY A 579 48.87 -25.15 22.39
C GLY A 579 49.81 -24.88 21.21
N ASP A 580 50.33 -25.91 20.55
CA ASP A 580 51.05 -25.81 19.27
C ASP A 580 50.04 -25.82 18.11
N LEU A 581 49.60 -24.63 17.68
CA LEU A 581 48.55 -24.47 16.67
C LEU A 581 49.09 -24.53 15.24
N ASN A 582 50.41 -24.54 15.08
CA ASN A 582 51.06 -24.55 13.77
C ASN A 582 51.82 -25.86 13.46
N GLY A 583 51.90 -26.78 14.42
CA GLY A 583 52.51 -28.10 14.27
C GLY A 583 54.04 -28.10 14.26
N ASP A 584 54.70 -27.09 14.86
CA ASP A 584 56.17 -26.99 14.93
C ASP A 584 56.81 -27.60 16.18
N ALA A 585 55.99 -28.21 17.04
CA ALA A 585 56.33 -28.80 18.33
C ALA A 585 56.86 -27.79 19.36
N SER A 586 56.45 -26.52 19.27
CA SER A 586 56.73 -25.47 20.27
C SER A 586 55.51 -24.57 20.50
N VAL A 587 55.28 -24.16 21.75
CA VAL A 587 54.24 -23.15 22.07
C VAL A 587 54.91 -21.79 22.18
N ASN A 588 54.63 -20.90 21.22
CA ASN A 588 55.21 -19.57 21.17
C ASN A 588 54.22 -18.49 20.69
N VAL A 589 54.69 -17.26 20.47
CA VAL A 589 53.83 -16.14 20.08
C VAL A 589 53.12 -16.38 18.74
N GLN A 590 53.66 -17.22 17.87
CA GLN A 590 53.04 -17.55 16.58
C GLN A 590 51.74 -18.34 16.77
N ASP A 591 51.69 -19.24 17.75
CA ASP A 591 50.47 -19.97 18.10
C ASP A 591 49.42 -19.03 18.69
N LEU A 592 49.83 -18.11 19.57
CA LEU A 592 48.93 -17.07 20.10
C LEU A 592 48.35 -16.18 18.98
N LEU A 593 49.15 -15.86 17.95
CA LEU A 593 48.69 -15.05 16.82
C LEU A 593 47.71 -15.81 15.91
N LEU A 594 47.86 -17.14 15.78
CA LEU A 594 46.91 -18.03 15.10
C LEU A 594 45.59 -18.11 15.87
N LEU A 595 45.64 -18.29 17.19
CA LEU A 595 44.46 -18.33 18.06
C LEU A 595 43.65 -17.01 18.03
N LEU A 596 44.34 -15.87 17.95
CA LEU A 596 43.72 -14.55 17.93
C LEU A 596 43.24 -14.12 16.53
N GLY A 597 43.30 -15.00 15.52
CA GLY A 597 42.85 -14.70 14.16
C GLY A 597 43.65 -13.60 13.45
N THR A 598 44.88 -13.34 13.90
CA THR A 598 45.73 -12.28 13.34
C THR A 598 46.64 -12.81 12.23
N PHE A 599 46.06 -13.00 11.05
CA PHE A 599 46.78 -13.02 9.77
C PHE A 599 46.06 -12.19 8.71
#